data_AF-A0A433KQE1-F1
#
_entry.id   AF-A0A433KQE1-F1
#
_cell.length_a   1.000
_cell.length_b   1.000
_cell.length_c   1.000
_cell.angle_alpha   90.00
_cell.angle_beta   90.00
_cell.angle_gamma   90.00
#
_symmetry.space_group_name_H-M   'P 1'
#
loop_
_entity.id
_entity.type
_entity.pdbx_description
1 polymer ?
#
loop_
_entity_poly.entity_id
_entity_poly.type
_entity_poly.pdbx_seq_one_letter_code
_entity_poly.pdbx_strand_id
1 'polypeptide(L)'
;MKITKKVKVDTVTDVICDVCLTSTCVAGEGLEFATLQANWGYGAQHDGERYEVHLCGSCFFGTLAYFKQERRVQNLFSEDGCADALNANDRLGLVARDDYFRDKNGNAR
;
A
#
# COMPACT_ATOMS: atom_id res chain seq x y z
N MET A 1 -14.00 -41.89 -14.18
CA MET A 1 -12.52 -41.99 -14.13
C MET A 1 -11.95 -40.58 -14.24
N LYS A 2 -11.08 -40.15 -13.32
CA LYS A 2 -10.35 -38.86 -13.43
C LYS A 2 -8.88 -39.15 -13.66
N ILE A 3 -8.27 -38.44 -14.61
CA ILE A 3 -6.83 -38.49 -14.88
C ILE A 3 -6.25 -37.15 -14.44
N THR A 4 -5.29 -37.17 -13.53
CA THR A 4 -4.61 -35.97 -13.00
C THR A 4 -3.11 -36.03 -13.31
N LYS A 5 -2.54 -34.87 -13.63
CA LYS A 5 -1.10 -34.68 -13.89
C LYS A 5 -0.58 -33.62 -12.92
N LYS A 6 0.60 -33.85 -12.34
CA LYS A 6 1.28 -32.84 -11.51
C LYS A 6 1.96 -31.80 -12.40
N VAL A 7 1.75 -30.53 -12.10
CA VAL A 7 2.39 -29.37 -12.75
C VAL A 7 3.23 -28.65 -11.69
N LYS A 8 4.45 -28.26 -12.04
CA LYS A 8 5.26 -27.33 -11.22
C LYS A 8 4.78 -25.92 -11.52
N VAL A 9 4.46 -25.17 -10.47
CA VAL A 9 4.03 -23.77 -10.54
C VAL A 9 4.95 -22.98 -9.64
N ASP A 10 5.51 -21.89 -10.16
CA ASP A 10 6.27 -20.95 -9.34
C ASP A 10 5.30 -20.13 -8.51
N THR A 11 5.60 -20.00 -7.22
CA THR A 11 4.78 -19.26 -6.27
C THR A 11 5.66 -18.28 -5.52
N VAL A 12 5.11 -17.11 -5.20
CA VAL A 12 5.77 -16.16 -4.30
C VAL A 12 5.75 -16.75 -2.91
N THR A 13 6.93 -17.00 -2.34
CA THR A 13 7.08 -17.56 -0.99
C THR A 13 7.36 -16.48 0.05
N ASP A 14 7.91 -15.34 -0.39
CA ASP A 14 8.22 -14.21 0.45
C ASP A 14 8.26 -12.91 -0.37
N VAL A 15 8.02 -11.80 0.31
CA VAL A 15 8.24 -10.43 -0.17
C VAL A 15 9.12 -9.75 0.86
N ILE A 16 10.25 -9.20 0.43
CA ILE A 16 11.17 -8.49 1.31
C ILE A 16 10.78 -7.01 1.33
N CYS A 17 10.76 -6.41 2.52
CA CYS A 17 10.55 -4.98 2.67
C CYS A 17 11.72 -4.21 2.04
N ASP A 18 11.43 -3.32 1.09
CA ASP A 18 12.45 -2.54 0.37
C ASP A 18 13.16 -1.49 1.25
N VAL A 19 12.64 -1.21 2.45
CA VAL A 19 13.21 -0.24 3.40
C VAL A 19 14.13 -0.90 4.42
N CYS A 20 13.62 -1.87 5.19
CA CYS A 20 14.38 -2.51 6.27
C CYS A 20 14.99 -3.85 5.86
N LEU A 21 14.73 -4.34 4.65
CA LEU A 21 15.24 -5.59 4.09
C LEU A 21 14.84 -6.84 4.89
N THR A 22 13.76 -6.76 5.67
CA THR A 22 13.21 -7.90 6.41
C THR A 22 12.06 -8.57 5.66
N SER A 23 11.87 -9.87 5.90
CA SER A 23 10.72 -10.63 5.40
C SER A 23 9.39 -10.00 5.83
N THR A 24 8.39 -10.09 4.96
CA THR A 24 6.99 -9.71 5.24
C THR A 24 6.10 -10.93 5.49
N CYS A 25 6.69 -12.13 5.48
CA CYS A 25 5.99 -13.36 5.79
C CYS A 25 5.77 -13.49 7.30
N VAL A 26 4.51 -13.56 7.70
CA VAL A 26 4.07 -13.77 9.08
C VAL A 26 3.73 -15.25 9.28
N ALA A 27 4.33 -15.86 10.31
CA ALA A 27 4.20 -17.28 10.58
C ALA A 27 2.73 -17.67 10.81
N GLY A 28 2.17 -18.49 9.91
CA GLY A 28 0.79 -18.97 9.99
C GLY A 28 -0.27 -18.03 9.39
N GLU A 29 0.10 -16.81 9.01
CA GLU A 29 -0.83 -15.79 8.48
C GLU A 29 -0.55 -15.42 7.01
N GLY A 30 0.63 -15.77 6.50
CA GLY A 30 1.00 -15.57 5.10
C GLY A 30 1.76 -14.27 4.88
N LEU A 31 1.66 -13.70 3.68
CA LEU A 31 2.38 -12.47 3.30
C LEU A 31 1.58 -11.24 3.69
N GLU A 32 2.15 -10.41 4.56
CA GLU A 32 1.54 -9.15 5.00
C GLU A 32 2.43 -7.97 4.65
N PHE A 33 2.12 -7.32 3.53
CA PHE A 33 2.86 -6.15 3.05
C PHE A 33 1.92 -5.12 2.43
N ALA A 34 2.39 -3.88 2.39
CA ALA A 34 1.79 -2.80 1.64
C ALA A 34 2.59 -2.55 0.35
N THR A 35 1.92 -2.02 -0.66
CA THR A 35 2.53 -1.65 -1.94
C THR A 35 2.35 -0.16 -2.17
N LEU A 36 3.46 0.57 -2.36
CA LEU A 36 3.47 1.95 -2.84
C LEU A 36 3.82 1.94 -4.32
N GLN A 37 2.90 2.40 -5.16
CA GLN A 37 3.04 2.37 -6.61
C GLN A 37 2.84 3.75 -7.22
N ALA A 38 3.54 4.00 -8.32
CA ALA A 38 3.30 5.15 -9.18
C ALA A 38 3.29 4.71 -10.65
N ASN A 39 2.37 5.28 -11.42
CA ASN A 39 2.27 5.13 -12.86
C ASN A 39 1.91 6.49 -13.45
N TRP A 40 2.77 7.02 -14.31
CA TRP A 40 2.64 8.37 -14.84
C TRP A 40 2.07 8.34 -16.27
N GLY A 41 1.24 9.32 -16.58
CA GLY A 41 0.65 9.46 -17.91
C GLY A 41 1.59 10.09 -18.92
N TYR A 42 1.22 9.97 -20.19
CA TYR A 42 1.95 10.56 -21.31
C TYR A 42 2.15 12.08 -21.11
N GLY A 43 3.39 12.55 -21.30
CA GLY A 43 3.78 13.95 -21.14
C GLY A 43 4.02 14.43 -19.70
N ALA A 44 3.90 13.56 -18.69
CA ALA A 44 4.35 13.87 -17.34
C ALA A 44 5.88 13.98 -17.26
N GLN A 45 6.41 14.65 -16.24
CA GLN A 45 7.86 14.75 -16.01
C GLN A 45 8.54 13.36 -15.92
N HIS A 46 7.81 12.38 -15.40
CA HIS A 46 8.24 10.99 -15.22
C HIS A 46 7.52 10.04 -16.19
N ASP A 47 7.16 10.52 -17.38
CA ASP A 47 6.50 9.70 -18.41
C ASP A 47 7.34 8.45 -18.76
N GLY A 48 6.66 7.30 -18.81
CA GLY A 48 7.26 5.98 -19.00
C GLY A 48 7.87 5.37 -17.73
N GLU A 49 7.97 6.09 -16.62
CA GLU A 49 8.44 5.53 -15.35
C GLU A 49 7.30 4.86 -14.58
N ARG A 50 7.61 3.69 -14.00
CA ARG A 50 6.73 2.97 -13.08
C ARG A 50 7.51 2.60 -11.84
N TYR A 51 6.92 2.90 -10.68
CA TYR A 51 7.48 2.55 -9.38
C TYR A 51 6.58 1.55 -8.68
N GLU A 52 7.21 0.59 -7.99
CA GLU A 52 6.56 -0.37 -7.11
C GLU A 52 7.51 -0.66 -5.96
N VAL A 53 7.04 -0.40 -4.74
CA VAL A 53 7.81 -0.57 -3.51
C VAL A 53 6.97 -1.38 -2.53
N HIS A 54 7.56 -2.41 -1.95
CA HIS A 54 6.96 -3.29 -0.96
C HIS A 54 7.43 -2.93 0.44
N LEU A 55 6.47 -2.75 1.35
CA LEU A 55 6.73 -2.30 2.72
C LEU A 55 6.15 -3.29 3.72
N CYS A 56 6.93 -3.66 4.74
CA CYS A 56 6.38 -4.30 5.93
C CYS A 56 5.49 -3.31 6.69
N GLY A 57 4.66 -3.82 7.61
CA GLY A 57 3.71 -2.98 8.36
C GLY A 57 4.35 -1.80 9.08
N SER A 58 5.50 -1.98 9.74
CA SER A 58 6.19 -0.90 10.46
C SER A 58 6.69 0.20 9.51
N CYS A 59 7.32 -0.18 8.40
CA CYS A 59 7.79 0.76 7.38
C CYS A 59 6.61 1.49 6.73
N PHE A 60 5.51 0.80 6.44
CA PHE A 60 4.29 1.41 5.93
C PHE A 60 3.74 2.50 6.87
N PHE A 61 3.58 2.21 8.16
CA PHE A 61 3.09 3.20 9.12
C PHE A 61 4.08 4.35 9.33
N GLY A 62 5.39 4.09 9.21
CA GLY A 62 6.42 5.14 9.18
C GLY A 62 6.25 6.09 7.99
N THR A 63 6.09 5.54 6.79
CA THR A 63 5.82 6.33 5.56
C THR A 63 4.51 7.10 5.68
N LEU A 64 3.46 6.49 6.23
CA LEU A 64 2.18 7.16 6.42
C LEU A 64 2.27 8.31 7.43
N ALA A 65 3.04 8.13 8.52
CA ALA A 65 3.31 9.19 9.49
C ALA A 65 4.06 10.36 8.85
N TYR A 66 5.05 10.06 7.99
CA TYR A 66 5.74 11.07 7.20
C TYR A 66 4.77 11.86 6.30
N PHE A 67 3.88 11.20 5.56
CA PHE A 67 2.88 11.90 4.73
C PHE A 67 1.92 12.77 5.55
N LYS A 68 1.47 12.30 6.72
CA LYS A 68 0.66 13.11 7.64
C LYS A 68 1.42 14.36 8.07
N GLN A 69 2.71 14.24 8.37
CA GLN A 69 3.55 15.38 8.75
C GLN A 69 3.73 16.35 7.59
N GLU A 70 4.05 15.89 6.39
CA GLU A 70 4.18 16.74 5.20
C GLU A 70 2.89 17.52 4.93
N ARG A 71 1.72 16.87 5.02
CA ARG A 71 0.43 17.57 4.89
C ARG A 71 0.25 18.67 5.92
N ARG A 72 0.68 18.45 7.18
CA ARG A 72 0.61 19.48 8.23
C ARG A 72 1.53 20.66 7.91
N VAL A 73 2.77 20.38 7.50
CA VAL A 73 3.77 21.42 7.19
C VAL A 73 3.34 22.26 6.00
N GLN A 74 2.89 21.63 4.91
CA GLN A 74 2.46 22.33 3.69
C GLN A 74 1.22 23.20 3.88
N ASN A 75 0.38 22.89 4.87
CA ASN A 75 -0.86 23.63 5.16
C ASN A 75 -0.79 24.47 6.45
N LEU A 76 0.41 24.68 7.01
CA LEU A 76 0.59 25.33 8.31
C LEU A 76 0.05 26.76 8.36
N PHE A 77 0.10 27.47 7.23
CA PHE A 77 -0.34 28.87 7.09
C PHE A 77 -1.53 29.05 6.15
N SER A 78 -2.19 27.95 5.77
CA SER A 78 -3.35 28.02 4.88
C SER A 78 -4.51 28.69 5.61
N GLU A 79 -4.99 29.80 5.07
CA GLU A 79 -6.12 30.58 5.60
C GLU A 79 -7.42 29.76 5.56
N ASP A 80 -7.52 28.88 4.55
CA ASP A 80 -8.55 27.84 4.38
C ASP A 80 -8.22 26.56 5.15
N GLY A 81 -7.38 26.61 6.19
CA GLY A 81 -6.96 25.46 6.98
C GLY A 81 -8.15 24.81 7.67
N CYS A 82 -8.93 24.02 6.93
CA CYS A 82 -10.11 23.34 7.41
C CYS A 82 -9.67 22.51 8.61
N ALA A 83 -10.12 22.87 9.80
CA ALA A 83 -9.90 22.07 11.00
C ALA A 83 -10.23 20.59 10.75
N ASP A 84 -11.16 20.33 9.83
CA ASP A 84 -11.56 19.01 9.34
C ASP A 84 -10.46 18.25 8.56
N ALA A 85 -9.64 18.94 7.75
CA ALA A 85 -8.52 18.32 7.02
C ALA A 85 -7.39 17.89 7.97
N LEU A 86 -7.18 18.63 9.06
CA LEU A 86 -6.26 18.27 10.14
C LEU A 86 -6.81 17.13 11.00
N ASN A 87 -8.12 17.12 11.29
CA ASN A 87 -8.80 16.03 12.01
C ASN A 87 -8.84 14.73 11.19
N ALA A 88 -8.90 14.82 9.87
CA ALA A 88 -8.84 13.67 8.96
C ALA A 88 -7.45 13.05 8.83
N ASN A 89 -6.38 13.66 9.39
CA ASN A 89 -5.03 13.11 9.30
C ASN A 89 -4.93 11.68 9.86
N ASP A 90 -5.71 11.35 10.88
CA ASP A 90 -5.66 10.01 11.49
C ASP A 90 -6.11 8.90 10.53
N ARG A 91 -6.94 9.25 9.54
CA ARG A 91 -7.52 8.34 8.55
C ARG A 91 -6.91 8.48 7.16
N LEU A 92 -5.79 9.20 7.02
CA LEU A 92 -5.11 9.32 5.73
C LEU A 92 -4.86 7.93 5.12
N GLY A 93 -5.39 7.72 3.91
CA GLY A 93 -5.25 6.46 3.18
C GLY A 93 -6.04 5.27 3.74
N LEU A 94 -6.85 5.43 4.78
CA LEU A 94 -7.66 4.36 5.34
C LEU A 94 -8.95 4.16 4.53
N VAL A 95 -9.07 3.03 3.84
CA VAL A 95 -10.22 2.71 2.97
C VAL A 95 -11.38 2.09 3.74
N ALA A 96 -11.08 1.22 4.72
CA ALA A 96 -12.09 0.54 5.54
C ALA A 96 -11.55 0.25 6.95
N ARG A 97 -12.46 0.11 7.92
CA ARG A 97 -12.19 -0.45 9.25
C ARG A 97 -13.02 -1.71 9.43
N ASP A 98 -12.47 -2.66 10.19
CA ASP A 98 -13.15 -3.92 10.53
C ASP A 98 -13.54 -4.78 9.30
N ASP A 99 -12.85 -4.58 8.16
CA ASP A 99 -13.04 -5.34 6.92
C ASP A 99 -12.17 -6.61 6.91
N TYR A 100 -12.54 -7.57 7.75
CA TYR A 100 -11.81 -8.82 7.93
C TYR A 100 -11.89 -9.75 6.71
N PHE A 101 -12.99 -9.67 5.95
CA PHE A 101 -13.29 -10.61 4.86
C PHE A 101 -12.89 -10.08 3.49
N ARG A 102 -12.71 -8.75 3.34
CA ARG A 102 -12.29 -8.11 2.08
C ARG A 102 -13.14 -8.55 0.89
N ASP A 103 -14.46 -8.65 1.11
CA ASP A 103 -15.41 -9.11 0.10
C ASP A 103 -15.36 -8.15 -1.08
N LYS A 104 -14.69 -8.57 -2.16
CA LYS A 104 -14.59 -7.80 -3.39
C LYS A 104 -15.98 -7.73 -4.00
N ASN A 105 -16.64 -6.56 -3.92
CA ASN A 105 -17.70 -6.25 -4.86
C ASN A 105 -17.11 -6.35 -6.27
N GLY A 106 -17.48 -7.42 -6.98
CA GLY A 106 -16.97 -7.71 -8.30
C GLY A 106 -17.24 -6.56 -9.26
N ASN A 107 -16.17 -5.97 -9.77
CA ASN A 107 -16.18 -5.37 -11.09
C ASN A 107 -14.82 -5.63 -11.72
N ALA A 108 -14.73 -6.75 -12.42
CA ALA A 108 -13.79 -6.90 -13.51
C ALA A 108 -14.15 -5.82 -14.55
N ARG A 109 -13.19 -4.95 -14.86
CA ARG A 109 -13.10 -4.22 -16.12
C ARG A 109 -11.66 -4.26 -16.57
#